data_AF-A0A1C6UPY6-F1
#
_entry.id   AF-A0A1C6UPY6-F1
#
_cell.length_a   1.000
_cell.length_b   1.000
_cell.length_c   1.000
_cell.angle_alpha   90.00
_cell.angle_beta   90.00
_cell.angle_gamma   90.00
#
_symmetry.space_group_name_H-M   'P 1'
#
loop_
_entity.id
_entity.type
_entity.pdbx_description
1 polymer ?
#
loop_
_entity_poly.entity_id
_entity_poly.type
_entity_poly.pdbx_seq_one_letter_code
_entity_poly.pdbx_strand_id
1 'polypeptide(L)'
;MRSLASCSPCRACTRLPGAVRVCSAWPPHGTPASWPTRSPAVVRMHSGNGKHDEMDRRAIACFDDALRDVGLTTDPIRQVLHDYFAWATTTTMARYPESADDVPEGLTIPRWSWDGPQR
;
A
#
# COMPACT_ATOMS: atom_id res chain seq x y z
N MET A 1 -18.11 22.17 -21.35
CA MET A 1 -17.95 20.69 -21.47
C MET A 1 -16.47 20.39 -21.66
N ARG A 2 -15.73 20.12 -20.57
CA ARG A 2 -14.34 19.64 -20.66
C ARG A 2 -14.39 18.13 -20.52
N SER A 3 -14.00 17.44 -21.59
CA SER A 3 -13.83 16.00 -21.65
C SER A 3 -12.83 15.57 -20.56
N LEU A 4 -13.28 14.73 -19.62
CA LEU A 4 -12.42 14.02 -18.66
C LEU A 4 -11.67 12.92 -19.42
N ALA A 5 -10.65 13.34 -20.16
CA ALA A 5 -9.74 12.44 -20.85
C ALA A 5 -8.78 11.80 -19.83
N SER A 6 -8.91 10.49 -19.66
CA SER A 6 -7.80 9.55 -19.51
C SER A 6 -6.72 9.90 -18.47
N CYS A 7 -6.95 9.52 -17.21
CA CYS A 7 -5.83 9.01 -16.41
C CYS A 7 -5.36 7.72 -17.08
N SER A 8 -4.24 7.74 -17.82
CA SER A 8 -3.60 6.51 -18.26
C SER A 8 -3.31 5.65 -17.03
N PRO A 9 -3.71 4.36 -17.00
CA PRO A 9 -3.32 3.49 -15.91
C PRO A 9 -1.79 3.38 -15.88
N CYS A 10 -1.20 3.52 -14.69
CA CYS A 10 0.22 3.26 -14.45
C CYS A 10 0.60 1.92 -15.09
N ARG A 11 1.74 1.84 -15.80
CA ARG A 11 2.15 0.62 -16.53
C ARG A 11 2.35 -0.56 -15.59
N ALA A 12 2.59 -0.30 -14.31
CA ALA A 12 2.63 -1.29 -13.25
C ALA A 12 1.28 -2.01 -13.05
N CYS A 13 0.16 -1.28 -13.10
CA CYS A 13 -1.19 -1.82 -12.84
C CYS A 13 -1.73 -2.71 -13.95
N THR A 14 -1.23 -2.56 -15.19
CA THR A 14 -1.67 -3.36 -16.33
C THR A 14 -0.98 -4.72 -16.43
N ARG A 15 0.06 -4.98 -15.61
CA ARG A 15 0.84 -6.23 -15.63
C ARG A 15 0.41 -7.27 -14.59
N LEU A 16 -0.50 -6.94 -13.69
CA LEU A 16 -1.01 -7.86 -12.66
C LEU A 16 -2.53 -8.03 -12.82
N PRO A 17 -3.04 -9.20 -13.25
CA PRO A 17 -4.47 -9.46 -13.18
C PRO A 17 -4.92 -9.36 -11.71
N GLY A 18 -5.77 -8.35 -11.41
CA GLY A 18 -6.23 -8.00 -10.06
C GLY A 18 -5.81 -6.61 -9.54
N ALA A 19 -4.77 -5.97 -10.10
CA ALA A 19 -4.28 -4.66 -9.63
C ALA A 19 -5.23 -3.48 -9.90
N VAL A 20 -6.21 -3.66 -10.78
CA VAL A 20 -7.25 -2.64 -11.06
C VAL A 20 -8.04 -2.28 -9.79
N ARG A 21 -8.16 -3.20 -8.81
CA ARG A 21 -8.86 -2.94 -7.53
C ARG A 21 -8.05 -2.09 -6.55
N VAL A 22 -6.73 -2.04 -6.67
CA VAL A 22 -5.86 -1.20 -5.80
C VAL A 22 -6.01 0.28 -6.16
N CYS A 23 -6.10 0.63 -7.45
CA CYS A 23 -6.34 2.02 -7.87
C CYS A 23 -7.79 2.49 -7.69
N SER A 24 -8.77 1.57 -7.70
CA SER A 24 -10.18 1.91 -7.49
C SER A 24 -10.63 1.85 -6.03
N ALA A 25 -9.78 1.35 -5.13
CA ALA A 25 -9.94 1.53 -3.68
C ALA A 25 -9.72 3.00 -3.25
N TRP A 26 -9.28 3.87 -4.16
CA TRP A 26 -9.24 5.31 -3.95
C TRP A 26 -10.53 5.93 -4.47
N PRO A 27 -11.43 6.38 -3.58
CA PRO A 27 -12.67 7.01 -4.01
C PRO A 27 -12.34 8.27 -4.82
N PRO A 28 -13.01 8.51 -5.96
CA PRO A 28 -12.94 9.81 -6.61
C PRO A 28 -13.60 10.81 -5.64
N HIS A 29 -12.78 11.69 -5.06
CA HIS A 29 -13.19 12.75 -4.14
C HIS A 29 -13.75 12.29 -2.78
N GLY A 30 -12.96 11.52 -2.04
CA GLY A 30 -12.99 11.61 -0.58
C GLY A 30 -12.27 12.88 -0.13
N THR A 31 -12.82 13.62 0.83
CA THR A 31 -12.07 14.72 1.46
C THR A 31 -10.73 14.19 2.02
N PRO A 32 -9.63 14.97 2.03
CA PRO A 32 -8.29 14.47 2.39
C PRO A 32 -8.11 13.97 3.85
N ALA A 33 -9.18 13.82 4.63
CA ALA A 33 -9.13 13.82 6.09
C ALA A 33 -9.85 12.66 6.80
N SER A 34 -10.49 11.69 6.13
CA SER A 34 -11.32 10.72 6.87
C SER A 34 -10.68 9.36 7.16
N TRP A 35 -9.54 9.02 6.56
CA TRP A 35 -8.78 7.83 6.96
C TRP A 35 -7.35 8.23 7.30
N PRO A 36 -6.93 8.13 8.57
CA PRO A 36 -5.51 8.19 8.86
C PRO A 36 -4.84 7.05 8.08
N THR A 37 -3.80 7.37 7.30
CA THR A 37 -2.93 6.39 6.60
C THR A 37 -2.34 5.35 7.54
N ARG A 38 -2.40 5.62 8.85
CA ARG A 38 -2.08 4.71 9.96
C ARG A 38 -3.29 4.55 10.87
N SER A 39 -4.12 3.56 10.59
CA SER A 39 -5.30 3.22 11.41
C SER A 39 -5.40 1.71 11.60
N PRO A 40 -5.81 1.19 12.77
CA PRO A 40 -6.19 -0.23 12.93
C PRO A 40 -7.14 -0.72 11.84
N ALA A 41 -7.98 0.18 11.31
CA ALA A 41 -8.89 -0.12 10.21
C ALA A 41 -8.17 -0.62 8.94
N VAL A 42 -7.01 -0.06 8.58
CA VAL A 42 -6.27 -0.53 7.38
C VAL A 42 -5.69 -1.92 7.61
N VAL A 43 -5.25 -2.23 8.83
CA VAL A 43 -4.77 -3.56 9.21
C VAL A 43 -5.94 -4.56 9.13
N ARG A 44 -7.08 -4.20 9.71
CA ARG A 44 -8.30 -5.02 9.69
C ARG A 44 -8.76 -5.32 8.26
N MET A 45 -8.68 -4.36 7.35
CA MET A 45 -9.02 -4.55 5.92
C MET A 45 -8.11 -5.56 5.21
N HIS A 46 -6.84 -5.68 5.63
CA HIS A 46 -5.87 -6.62 5.04
C HIS A 46 -5.79 -7.96 5.78
N SER A 47 -6.51 -8.12 6.88
CA SER A 47 -6.48 -9.33 7.72
C SER A 47 -7.43 -10.43 7.20
N GLY A 48 -7.18 -11.68 7.58
CA GLY A 48 -8.03 -12.82 7.21
C GLY A 48 -7.89 -13.30 5.76
N ASN A 49 -6.81 -12.93 5.07
CA ASN A 49 -6.53 -13.33 3.68
C ASN A 49 -5.60 -14.56 3.57
N GLY A 50 -5.27 -15.20 4.70
CA GLY A 50 -4.26 -16.24 4.78
C GLY A 50 -2.83 -15.70 4.62
N LYS A 51 -1.84 -16.59 4.60
CA LYS A 51 -0.46 -16.22 4.27
C LYS A 51 -0.34 -15.93 2.78
N HIS A 52 0.29 -14.82 2.42
CA HIS A 52 0.28 -14.30 1.06
C HIS A 52 1.64 -13.75 0.59
N ASP A 53 2.74 -14.44 0.93
CA ASP A 53 4.13 -14.04 0.62
C ASP A 53 4.36 -13.76 -0.89
N GLU A 54 3.74 -14.55 -1.76
CA GLU A 54 3.82 -14.37 -3.22
C GLU A 54 3.15 -13.05 -3.65
N MET A 55 1.97 -12.77 -3.10
CA MET A 55 1.23 -11.56 -3.41
C MET A 55 1.99 -10.33 -2.90
N ASP A 56 2.58 -10.41 -1.71
CA ASP A 56 3.37 -9.33 -1.11
C ASP A 56 4.57 -8.98 -1.98
N ARG A 57 5.32 -9.99 -2.43
CA ARG A 57 6.47 -9.78 -3.31
C ARG A 57 6.09 -9.12 -4.63
N ARG A 58 4.95 -9.54 -5.21
CA ARG A 58 4.42 -8.94 -6.45
C ARG A 58 3.92 -7.51 -6.23
N ALA A 59 3.32 -7.22 -5.09
CA ALA A 59 2.87 -5.87 -4.73
C ALA A 59 4.07 -4.93 -4.55
N ILE A 60 5.13 -5.37 -3.88
CA ILE A 60 6.37 -4.60 -3.70
C ILE A 60 7.03 -4.30 -5.05
N ALA A 61 7.18 -5.31 -5.91
CA ALA A 61 7.71 -5.10 -7.25
C ALA A 61 6.84 -4.12 -8.08
N CYS A 62 5.51 -4.22 -7.97
CA CYS A 62 4.60 -3.29 -8.62
C CYS A 62 4.77 -1.85 -8.09
N PHE A 63 5.05 -1.69 -6.80
CA PHE A 63 5.31 -0.39 -6.21
C PHE A 63 6.62 0.21 -6.72
N ASP A 64 7.68 -0.59 -6.84
CA ASP A 64 8.95 -0.15 -7.46
C ASP A 64 8.75 0.29 -8.93
N ASP A 65 7.95 -0.46 -9.69
CA ASP A 65 7.57 -0.08 -11.05
C ASP A 65 6.82 1.25 -11.07
N ALA A 66 5.90 1.48 -10.11
CA ALA A 66 5.17 2.73 -10.00
C ALA A 66 6.08 3.91 -9.63
N LEU A 67 7.08 3.72 -8.75
CA LEU A 67 8.09 4.73 -8.45
C LEU A 67 8.88 5.13 -9.71
N ARG A 68 9.23 4.15 -10.54
CA ARG A 68 9.90 4.39 -11.84
C ARG A 68 9.00 5.14 -12.81
N ASP A 69 7.72 4.79 -12.90
CA ASP A 69 6.74 5.45 -13.77
C ASP A 69 6.57 6.95 -13.43
N VAL A 70 6.69 7.33 -12.16
CA VAL A 70 6.63 8.73 -11.71
C VAL A 70 7.99 9.44 -11.65
N GLY A 71 9.06 8.78 -12.11
CA GLY A 71 10.41 9.36 -12.20
C GLY A 71 11.22 9.34 -10.91
N LEU A 72 10.73 8.71 -9.83
CA LEU A 72 11.45 8.53 -8.56
C LEU A 72 12.44 7.37 -8.67
N THR A 73 13.50 7.58 -9.44
CA THR A 73 14.48 6.54 -9.79
C THR A 73 15.80 6.62 -9.02
N THR A 74 16.04 7.73 -8.31
CA THR A 74 17.29 8.00 -7.61
C THR A 74 17.15 7.83 -6.11
N ASP A 75 18.22 7.35 -5.48
CA ASP A 75 18.35 7.25 -4.03
C ASP A 75 18.68 8.64 -3.43
N PRO A 76 18.36 8.89 -2.14
CA PRO A 76 17.86 7.93 -1.15
C PRO A 76 16.33 7.73 -1.18
N ILE A 77 15.58 8.60 -1.85
CA ILE A 77 14.10 8.63 -1.76
C ILE A 77 13.49 7.33 -2.28
N ARG A 78 13.96 6.82 -3.42
CA ARG A 78 13.49 5.56 -3.99
C ARG A 78 13.65 4.41 -2.98
N GLN A 79 14.85 4.25 -2.42
CA GLN A 79 15.14 3.21 -1.44
C GLN A 79 14.25 3.32 -0.19
N VAL A 80 14.10 4.52 0.37
CA VAL A 80 13.28 4.73 1.58
C VAL A 80 11.81 4.40 1.34
N LEU A 81 11.27 4.72 0.17
CA LEU A 81 9.89 4.39 -0.19
C LEU A 81 9.71 2.89 -0.41
N HIS A 82 10.67 2.23 -1.08
CA HIS A 82 10.71 0.78 -1.21
C HIS A 82 10.70 0.09 0.16
N ASP A 83 11.65 0.47 1.03
CA ASP A 83 11.82 -0.13 2.36
C ASP A 83 10.56 0.07 3.22
N TYR A 84 9.95 1.25 3.18
CA TYR A 84 8.69 1.53 3.84
C TYR A 84 7.57 0.61 3.35
N PHE A 85 7.39 0.52 2.04
CA PHE A 85 6.28 -0.24 1.46
C PHE A 85 6.46 -1.74 1.67
N ALA A 86 7.70 -2.24 1.55
CA ALA A 86 8.05 -3.61 1.86
C ALA A 86 7.75 -3.94 3.32
N TRP A 87 8.24 -3.12 4.26
CA TRP A 87 7.96 -3.29 5.69
C TRP A 87 6.45 -3.25 6.00
N ALA A 88 5.73 -2.27 5.46
CA ALA A 88 4.30 -2.12 5.71
C ALA A 88 3.53 -3.37 5.23
N THR A 89 3.88 -3.88 4.05
CA THR A 89 3.24 -5.05 3.41
C THR A 89 3.52 -6.33 4.18
N THR A 90 4.80 -6.65 4.42
CA THR A 90 5.21 -7.94 5.00
C THR A 90 5.14 -8.00 6.52
N THR A 91 5.00 -6.84 7.19
CA THR A 91 4.96 -6.77 8.65
C THR A 91 3.61 -6.32 9.16
N THR A 92 3.14 -5.14 8.75
CA THR A 92 1.95 -4.54 9.35
C THR A 92 0.67 -5.12 8.76
N MET A 93 0.59 -5.22 7.43
CA MET A 93 -0.61 -5.72 6.73
C MET A 93 -0.73 -7.25 6.80
N ALA A 94 0.39 -7.98 6.77
CA ALA A 94 0.41 -9.44 6.92
C ALA A 94 0.29 -9.93 8.37
N ARG A 95 0.10 -9.04 9.36
CA ARG A 95 0.21 -9.37 10.79
C ARG A 95 -0.85 -10.36 11.29
N TYR A 96 -2.03 -10.35 10.69
CA TYR A 96 -3.19 -11.16 11.12
C TYR A 96 -3.73 -11.96 9.92
N PRO A 97 -3.04 -13.04 9.52
CA PRO A 97 -3.40 -13.80 8.32
C PRO A 97 -4.72 -14.58 8.49
N GLU A 98 -5.07 -14.97 9.72
CA GLU A 98 -6.20 -15.88 9.99
C GLU A 98 -7.55 -15.16 10.06
N SER A 99 -7.66 -14.07 10.83
CA SER A 99 -8.92 -13.33 10.96
C SER A 99 -8.72 -11.82 11.18
N ALA A 100 -9.67 -11.03 10.67
CA ALA A 100 -9.78 -9.60 10.96
C ALA A 100 -10.22 -9.31 12.40
N ASP A 101 -10.86 -10.27 13.07
CA ASP A 101 -11.26 -10.18 14.47
C ASP A 101 -10.05 -10.25 15.42
N ASP A 102 -8.91 -10.78 14.94
CA ASP A 102 -7.66 -10.84 15.71
C ASP A 102 -6.99 -9.46 15.83
N VAL A 103 -7.46 -8.45 15.09
CA VAL A 103 -6.92 -7.08 15.09
C VAL A 103 -7.44 -6.30 16.30
N PRO A 104 -6.57 -5.94 17.28
CA PRO A 104 -7.00 -5.24 18.49
C PRO A 104 -7.53 -3.83 18.19
N GLU A 105 -8.58 -3.42 18.90
CA GLU A 105 -9.14 -2.06 18.74
C GLU A 105 -8.13 -0.96 19.12
N GLY A 106 -7.24 -1.23 20.07
CA GLY A 106 -6.17 -0.33 20.50
C GLY A 106 -4.85 -0.52 19.76
N LEU A 107 -4.84 -1.12 18.57
CA LEU A 107 -3.60 -1.44 17.86
C LEU A 107 -2.78 -0.19 17.53
N THR A 108 -1.65 -0.02 18.21
CA THR A 108 -0.64 0.96 17.82
C THR A 108 0.19 0.41 16.67
N ILE A 109 0.10 1.07 15.52
CA ILE A 109 0.95 0.77 14.36
C ILE A 109 2.26 1.56 14.51
N PRO A 110 3.44 0.95 14.30
CA PRO A 110 4.72 1.66 14.36
C PRO A 110 4.80 2.81 13.35
N ARG A 111 5.59 3.85 13.65
CA ARG A 111 5.85 4.96 12.70
C ARG A 111 7.03 4.60 11.81
N TRP A 112 7.04 5.06 10.56
CA TRP A 112 8.25 5.01 9.73
C TRP A 112 8.96 6.37 9.75
N SER A 113 10.28 6.38 9.88
CA SER A 113 11.16 7.53 9.67
C SER A 113 12.08 7.30 8.47
N TRP A 114 12.88 8.31 8.11
CA TRP A 114 13.93 8.16 7.10
C TRP A 114 14.90 7.02 7.40
N ASP A 115 15.09 6.70 8.69
CA ASP A 115 15.99 5.64 9.17
C ASP A 115 15.26 4.31 9.43
N GLY A 116 13.98 4.20 9.05
CA GLY A 116 13.19 2.97 9.20
C GLY A 116 12.14 3.01 10.31
N PRO A 117 11.66 1.83 10.76
CA PRO A 117 10.53 1.75 11.68
C PRO A 117 10.91 2.19 13.10
N GLN A 118 10.02 2.97 13.71
CA GLN A 118 10.12 3.58 15.02
C GLN A 118 9.03 3.01 15.92
N ARG A 119 9.38 2.76 17.19
CA ARG A 119 8.44 2.23 18.20
C ARG A 119 7.33 3.21 18.53
#